data_AF-A0A2N2VT83-F1
#
_entry.id   AF-A0A2N2VT83-F1
#
_cell.length_a   1.000
_cell.length_b   1.000
_cell.length_c   1.000
_cell.angle_alpha   90.00
_cell.angle_beta   90.00
_cell.angle_gamma   90.00
#
_symmetry.space_group_name_H-M   'P 1'
#
loop_
_entity.id
_entity.type
_entity.pdbx_description
1 polymer ?
#
loop_
_entity_poly.entity_id
_entity_poly.type
_entity_poly.pdbx_seq_one_letter_code
_entity_poly.pdbx_strand_id
1 'polypeptide(L)'
;MIGFTLTKTWKSKTVSQPQYQLTWVHTPYVDGKKQYYILPVSQFENDTTLDAASIEKLKQFAADSRTLLNSENILVTEFGQ
;
A
#
# COMPACT_ATOMS: atom_id res chain seq x y z
N MET A 1 -4.94 -2.12 2.55
CA MET A 1 -6.34 -2.55 2.32
C MET A 1 -6.32 -3.66 1.26
N ILE A 2 -7.24 -4.63 1.26
CA ILE A 2 -7.29 -5.66 0.21
C ILE A 2 -8.50 -5.44 -0.69
N GLY A 3 -8.28 -5.40 -2.00
CA GLY A 3 -9.31 -5.40 -3.02
C GLY A 3 -9.35 -6.75 -3.72
N PHE A 4 -10.53 -7.20 -4.14
CA PHE A 4 -10.68 -8.41 -4.94
C PHE A 4 -11.97 -8.32 -5.76
N THR A 5 -12.02 -9.06 -6.86
CA THR A 5 -13.22 -9.16 -7.69
C THR A 5 -13.99 -10.42 -7.35
N LEU A 6 -15.28 -10.26 -7.01
CA LEU A 6 -16.19 -11.38 -6.81
C LEU A 6 -17.06 -11.57 -8.05
N THR A 7 -16.94 -12.73 -8.69
CA THR A 7 -17.79 -13.12 -9.81
C THR A 7 -18.76 -14.21 -9.36
N LYS A 8 -20.05 -13.98 -9.54
CA LYS A 8 -21.11 -14.96 -9.26
C LYS A 8 -21.78 -15.37 -10.56
N THR A 9 -21.69 -16.65 -10.88
CA THR A 9 -22.46 -17.26 -11.97
C THR A 9 -23.56 -18.16 -11.38
N TRP A 10 -24.44 -18.69 -12.22
CA TRP A 10 -25.49 -19.61 -11.80
C TRP A 10 -24.94 -20.87 -11.10
N LYS A 11 -23.73 -21.32 -11.48
CA LYS A 11 -23.14 -22.59 -11.04
C LYS A 11 -21.91 -22.42 -10.13
N SER A 12 -21.31 -21.24 -10.07
CA SER A 12 -20.07 -21.01 -9.31
C SER A 12 -19.95 -19.59 -8.73
N LYS A 13 -19.11 -19.47 -7.70
CA LYS A 13 -18.68 -18.20 -7.11
C LYS A 13 -17.15 -18.21 -7.15
N THR A 14 -16.56 -17.21 -7.77
CA THR A 14 -15.11 -17.12 -7.96
C THR A 14 -14.63 -15.79 -7.40
N VAL A 15 -13.58 -15.85 -6.58
CA VAL A 15 -12.81 -14.67 -6.18
C VAL A 15 -11.58 -14.61 -7.08
N SER A 16 -11.37 -13.49 -7.75
CA SER A 16 -10.27 -13.29 -8.68
C SER A 16 -9.50 -12.02 -8.35
N GLN A 17 -8.20 -12.05 -8.61
CA GLN A 17 -7.29 -10.90 -8.51
C GLN A 17 -7.31 -10.21 -7.14
N PRO A 18 -7.02 -10.93 -6.03
CA PRO A 18 -6.82 -10.27 -4.76
C PRO A 18 -5.56 -9.41 -4.83
N GLN A 19 -5.72 -8.11 -4.60
CA GLN A 19 -4.66 -7.12 -4.64
C GLN A 19 -4.60 -6.34 -3.33
N TYR A 20 -3.39 -6.21 -2.79
CA TYR A 20 -3.12 -5.46 -1.57
C TYR A 20 -2.73 -4.03 -1.89
N GLN A 21 -3.55 -3.08 -1.46
CA GLN A 21 -3.25 -1.66 -1.48
C GLN A 21 -2.39 -1.31 -0.27
N LEU A 22 -1.09 -1.15 -0.50
CA LEU A 22 -0.12 -0.73 0.51
C LEU A 22 -0.24 0.79 0.73
N THR A 23 -0.60 1.19 1.94
CA THR A 23 -0.79 2.59 2.33
C THR A 23 0.08 2.93 3.52
N TRP A 24 0.77 4.07 3.46
CA TRP A 24 1.62 4.60 4.52
C TRP A 24 0.97 5.82 5.18
N VAL A 25 1.06 5.90 6.51
CA VAL A 25 0.54 7.03 7.27
C VAL A 25 1.67 8.03 7.48
N HIS A 26 1.62 9.13 6.73
CA HIS A 26 2.59 10.21 6.82
C HIS A 26 2.08 11.30 7.77
N THR A 27 2.89 11.67 8.77
CA THR A 27 2.49 12.64 9.82
C THR A 27 3.48 13.78 10.01
N PRO A 28 3.60 14.69 9.02
CA PRO A 28 4.52 15.81 9.11
C PRO A 28 4.02 16.88 10.08
N TYR A 29 4.94 17.67 10.61
CA TYR A 29 4.62 18.92 11.30
C TYR A 29 4.77 20.08 10.32
N VAL A 30 3.65 20.73 10.00
CA VAL A 30 3.58 21.89 9.10
C VAL A 30 2.93 23.04 9.87
N ASP A 31 3.59 24.20 9.89
CA ASP A 31 3.14 25.39 10.63
C ASP A 31 2.83 25.13 12.12
N GLY A 32 3.68 24.32 12.77
CA GLY A 32 3.52 23.97 14.18
C GLY A 32 2.36 23.01 14.48
N LYS A 33 1.68 22.49 13.45
CA LYS A 33 0.57 21.53 13.60
C LYS A 33 0.95 20.18 12.99
N LYS A 34 0.57 19.11 13.67
CA LYS A 34 0.70 17.76 13.14
C LYS A 34 -0.41 17.51 12.12
N GLN A 35 -0.02 17.19 10.89
CA GLN A 35 -0.94 16.79 9.84
C GLN A 35 -0.94 15.27 9.69
N TYR A 36 -2.00 14.72 9.10
CA TYR A 36 -2.17 13.28 8.91
C TYR A 36 -2.57 13.03 7.47
N TYR A 37 -1.75 12.23 6.78
CA TYR A 37 -1.96 11.85 5.39
C TYR A 37 -1.91 10.34 5.27
N ILE A 38 -2.82 9.78 4.47
CA ILE A 38 -2.79 8.37 4.07
C ILE A 38 -2.32 8.35 2.62
N LEU A 39 -1.09 7.89 2.40
CA LEU A 39 -0.42 7.92 1.10
C LEU A 39 -0.33 6.50 0.52
N PRO A 40 -0.81 6.27 -0.71
CA PRO A 40 -0.56 5.02 -1.43
C PRO A 40 0.94 4.88 -1.73
N VAL A 41 1.59 3.82 -1.26
CA VAL A 41 3.05 3.67 -1.39
C VAL A 41 3.48 3.60 -2.85
N SER A 42 2.73 2.89 -3.70
CA SER A 42 3.03 2.77 -5.14
C SER A 42 3.03 4.10 -5.89
N GLN A 43 2.35 5.13 -5.38
CA GLN A 43 2.34 6.47 -5.97
C GLN A 43 3.46 7.36 -5.44
N PHE A 44 3.82 7.21 -4.16
CA PHE A 44 4.73 8.12 -3.46
C PHE A 44 6.16 7.60 -3.29
N GLU A 45 6.45 6.33 -3.63
CA GLU A 45 7.80 5.76 -3.49
C GLU A 45 8.85 6.38 -4.43
N ASN A 46 8.39 6.91 -5.58
CA ASN A 46 9.22 7.58 -6.59
C ASN A 46 8.93 9.09 -6.68
N ASP A 47 8.09 9.62 -5.80
CA ASP A 47 7.64 11.00 -5.85
C ASP A 47 8.63 11.94 -5.15
N THR A 48 8.82 13.14 -5.70
CA THR A 48 9.79 14.14 -5.19
C THR A 48 9.18 15.20 -4.28
N THR A 49 7.88 15.12 -3.97
CA THR A 49 7.18 16.09 -3.11
C THR A 49 7.44 15.83 -1.62
N LEU A 50 7.87 14.63 -1.26
CA LEU A 50 8.28 14.26 0.09
C LEU A 50 9.73 14.68 0.35
N ASP A 51 10.02 15.10 1.58
CA ASP A 51 11.40 15.33 2.01
C ASP A 51 12.20 14.02 2.06
N ALA A 52 13.52 14.11 1.96
CA ALA A 52 14.39 12.94 1.90
C ALA A 52 14.22 11.99 3.11
N ALA A 53 14.03 12.53 4.31
CA ALA A 53 13.86 11.70 5.51
C ALA A 53 12.52 10.97 5.52
N SER A 54 11.46 11.58 4.98
CA SER A 54 10.17 10.94 4.76
C SER A 54 10.24 9.85 3.69
N ILE A 55 10.99 10.07 2.61
CA ILE A 55 11.22 9.07 1.57
C ILE A 55 11.95 7.85 2.13
N GLU A 56 12.99 8.03 2.94
CA GLU A 56 13.71 6.91 3.56
C GLU A 56 12.79 6.09 4.48
N LYS A 57 11.97 6.77 5.30
CA LYS A 57 10.98 6.09 6.16
C LYS A 57 9.92 5.35 5.36
N LEU A 58 9.43 5.94 4.27
CA LEU A 58 8.48 5.31 3.36
C LEU A 58 9.10 4.06 2.73
N LYS A 59 10.34 4.13 2.24
CA LYS A 59 11.05 2.99 1.63
C LYS A 59 11.28 1.87 2.63
N GLN A 60 11.70 2.18 3.86
CA GLN A 60 11.86 1.19 4.92
C GLN A 60 10.53 0.49 5.22
N PHE A 61 9.48 1.29 5.44
CA PHE A 61 8.13 0.76 5.68
C PHE A 61 7.65 -0.13 4.52
N ALA A 62 7.88 0.29 3.28
CA ALA A 62 7.50 -0.45 2.09
C ALA A 62 8.26 -1.79 1.99
N ALA A 63 9.57 -1.80 2.25
CA ALA A 63 10.38 -3.00 2.23
C ALA A 63 9.93 -4.03 3.27
N ASP A 64 9.70 -3.59 4.51
CA ASP A 64 9.22 -4.45 5.60
C ASP A 64 7.83 -5.02 5.29
N SER A 65 6.93 -4.16 4.80
CA SER A 65 5.56 -4.57 4.45
C SER A 65 5.53 -5.54 3.27
N ARG A 66 6.34 -5.31 2.23
CA ARG A 66 6.47 -6.21 1.07
C ARG A 66 7.06 -7.56 1.45
N THR A 67 8.03 -7.57 2.37
CA THR A 67 8.60 -8.82 2.89
C THR A 67 7.53 -9.66 3.59
N LEU A 68 6.73 -9.05 4.46
CA LEU A 68 5.62 -9.72 5.13
C LEU A 68 4.53 -10.15 4.16
N LEU A 69 4.18 -9.31 3.18
CA LEU A 69 3.20 -9.66 2.15
C LEU A 69 3.61 -10.94 1.41
N ASN A 70 4.86 -11.00 0.96
CA ASN A 70 5.38 -12.13 0.18
C ASN A 70 5.62 -13.39 1.02
N SER A 71 5.95 -13.26 2.31
CA SER A 71 6.17 -14.40 3.20
C SER A 71 4.86 -15.04 3.65
N GLU A 72 3.88 -14.22 4.02
CA GLU A 72 2.70 -14.70 4.76
C GLU A 72 1.45 -14.84 3.89
N ASN A 73 1.45 -14.34 2.64
CA ASN A 73 0.26 -14.35 1.79
C ASN A 73 0.49 -15.16 0.52
N ILE A 74 -0.54 -15.93 0.13
CA ILE A 74 -0.51 -16.81 -1.04
C ILE A 74 -1.42 -16.22 -2.11
N LEU A 75 -0.88 -16.03 -3.33
CA LEU A 75 -1.60 -15.52 -4.50
C LEU A 75 -2.19 -14.09 -4.34
N VAL A 76 -1.66 -13.27 -3.44
CA VAL A 76 -2.03 -11.85 -3.29
C VAL A 76 -0.89 -10.98 -3.81
N THR A 77 -1.16 -10.07 -4.74
CA THR A 77 -0.15 -9.14 -5.28
C THR A 77 -0.36 -7.72 -4.76
N GLU A 78 0.66 -6.87 -4.76
CA GLU A 78 0.49 -5.44 -4.44
C GLU A 78 -0.25 -4.72 -5.57
N PHE A 79 -1.14 -3.78 -5.23
CA PHE A 79 -1.86 -2.96 -6.20
C PHE A 79 -0.95 -1.86 -6.78
N GLY A 80 -0.77 -1.87 -8.10
CA GLY A 80 0.03 -0.87 -8.81
C GLY A 80 1.50 -1.24 -9.05
N GLN A 81 1.89 -2.47 -8.73
CA GLN A 81 3.16 -3.09 -9.17
C GLN A 81 2.97 -3.95 -10.42
#